data_AF-A0A5D2B606-F1
#
_entry.id   AF-A0A5D2B606-F1
#
_cell.length_a   1.000
_cell.length_b   1.000
_cell.length_c   1.000
_cell.angle_alpha   90.00
_cell.angle_beta   90.00
_cell.angle_gamma   90.00
#
_symmetry.space_group_name_H-M   'P 1'
#
loop_
_entity.id
_entity.type
_entity.pdbx_description
1 polymer ?
#
loop_
_entity_poly.entity_id
_entity_poly.type
_entity_poly.pdbx_seq_one_letter_code
_entity_poly.pdbx_strand_id
1 'polypeptide(L)'
;MAALWITQEEELQNRIIQLEKELSRKQALDSEVERLSGSLDAIGKMEDGDYVDVLRKLEEYLKDVETLNRSLIAREYRSNDQVQEYIMESESTIGIKRMGELNPEPFIDECKKKFAVDDWCLKSEQLFSLWQQHIRNPLWHPFKSIHTSYLDYLFYYSSCGNDIEMRNRSSLNRNSFSFTHHCCKCCRTTSKHIRLIVDEDNEGLKELRNEWGETIYMAVTVALLEMEEYNPSGRYIVFELWNFKDDRKASLKEAIEILIHHLQNKLSRSLYFSN
;
A
#
# COMPACT_ATOMS: atom_id res chain seq x y z
N MET A 1 -81.50 18.94 -15.10
CA MET A 1 -80.85 19.51 -16.30
C MET A 1 -79.82 20.59 -15.95
N ALA A 2 -80.13 21.58 -15.10
CA ALA A 2 -79.18 22.65 -14.74
C ALA A 2 -77.86 22.15 -14.10
N ALA A 3 -77.90 21.18 -13.18
CA ALA A 3 -76.70 20.65 -12.53
C ALA A 3 -75.73 19.94 -13.50
N LEU A 4 -76.25 19.26 -14.52
CA LEU A 4 -75.44 18.57 -15.54
C LEU A 4 -74.72 19.57 -16.46
N TRP A 5 -75.39 20.68 -16.78
CA TRP A 5 -74.80 21.77 -17.56
C TRP A 5 -73.65 22.46 -16.81
N ILE A 6 -73.83 22.74 -15.51
CA ILE A 6 -72.79 23.35 -14.67
C ILE A 6 -71.56 22.44 -14.59
N THR A 7 -71.73 21.13 -14.38
CA THR A 7 -70.61 20.19 -14.36
C THR A 7 -69.87 20.11 -15.69
N GLN A 8 -70.60 20.20 -16.81
CA GLN A 8 -69.99 20.18 -18.14
C GLN A 8 -69.21 21.47 -18.44
N GLU A 9 -69.71 22.61 -17.95
CA GLU A 9 -69.03 23.90 -18.06
C GLU A 9 -67.73 23.93 -17.23
N GLU A 10 -67.75 23.41 -15.99
CA GLU A 10 -66.56 23.28 -15.15
C GLU A 10 -65.50 22.36 -15.75
N GLU A 11 -65.90 21.24 -16.37
CA GLU A 11 -64.99 20.32 -17.05
C GLU A 11 -64.28 20.99 -18.24
N LEU A 12 -65.03 21.76 -19.03
CA LEU A 12 -64.48 22.51 -20.15
C LEU A 12 -63.50 23.60 -19.68
N GLN A 13 -63.82 24.32 -18.60
CA GLN A 13 -62.93 25.32 -18.02
C GLN A 13 -61.63 24.70 -17.51
N ASN A 14 -61.71 23.56 -16.81
CA ASN A 14 -60.53 22.82 -16.36
C ASN A 14 -59.66 22.37 -17.54
N ARG A 15 -60.28 21.95 -18.65
CA ARG A 15 -59.57 21.55 -19.86
C ARG A 15 -58.87 22.73 -20.54
N ILE A 16 -59.50 23.92 -20.55
CA ILE A 16 -58.87 25.15 -21.03
C ILE A 16 -57.62 25.48 -20.22
N ILE A 17 -57.73 25.48 -18.88
CA ILE A 17 -56.59 25.76 -17.99
C ILE A 17 -55.46 24.74 -18.19
N GLN A 18 -55.80 23.46 -18.42
CA GLN A 18 -54.80 22.43 -18.67
C GLN A 18 -54.10 22.63 -20.01
N LEU A 19 -54.83 22.96 -21.07
CA LEU A 19 -54.27 23.23 -22.39
C LEU A 19 -53.38 24.48 -22.39
N GLU A 20 -53.74 25.52 -21.64
CA GLU A 20 -52.90 26.71 -21.46
C GLU A 20 -51.56 26.39 -20.77
N LYS A 21 -51.58 25.49 -19.77
CA LYS A 21 -50.35 24.99 -19.12
C LYS A 21 -49.49 24.17 -20.09
N GLU A 22 -50.11 23.31 -20.89
CA GLU A 22 -49.40 22.51 -21.90
C GLU A 22 -48.78 23.39 -23.00
N LEU A 23 -49.51 24.41 -23.45
CA LEU A 23 -49.01 25.39 -24.42
C LEU A 23 -47.80 26.15 -23.87
N SER A 24 -47.88 26.61 -22.61
CA SER A 24 -46.78 27.31 -21.94
C SER A 24 -45.53 26.43 -21.81
N ARG A 25 -45.70 25.14 -21.49
CA ARG A 25 -44.60 24.16 -21.45
C ARG A 25 -43.98 23.94 -22.83
N LYS A 26 -44.81 23.84 -23.87
CA LYS A 26 -44.36 23.66 -25.24
C LYS A 26 -43.53 24.85 -25.71
N GLN A 27 -43.98 26.08 -25.44
CA GLN A 27 -43.23 27.30 -25.75
C GLN A 27 -41.87 27.36 -25.05
N ALA A 28 -41.79 26.88 -23.80
CA ALA A 28 -40.52 26.79 -23.08
C ALA A 28 -39.55 25.77 -23.71
N LEU A 29 -40.06 24.61 -24.13
CA LEU A 29 -39.27 23.61 -24.85
C LEU A 29 -38.79 24.12 -26.21
N ASP A 30 -39.66 24.80 -26.96
CA ASP A 30 -39.31 25.37 -28.27
C ASP A 30 -38.19 26.42 -28.15
N SER A 31 -38.24 27.25 -27.09
CA SER A 31 -37.18 28.23 -26.78
C SER A 31 -35.85 27.55 -26.44
N GLU A 32 -35.88 26.42 -25.73
CA GLU A 32 -34.68 25.66 -25.37
C GLU A 32 -34.06 24.95 -26.59
N VAL A 33 -34.89 24.45 -27.49
CA VAL A 33 -34.43 23.86 -28.77
C VAL A 33 -33.74 24.92 -29.62
N GLU A 34 -34.30 26.13 -29.75
CA GLU A 34 -33.63 27.23 -30.46
C GLU A 34 -32.29 27.60 -29.80
N ARG A 35 -32.25 27.66 -28.46
CA ARG A 35 -31.01 27.93 -27.72
C ARG A 35 -29.93 26.88 -27.98
N LEU A 36 -30.30 25.59 -27.91
CA LEU A 36 -29.39 24.47 -28.17
C LEU A 36 -28.93 24.46 -29.64
N SER A 37 -29.84 24.75 -30.58
CA SER A 37 -29.49 24.88 -32.01
C SER A 37 -28.48 26.00 -32.23
N GLY A 38 -28.66 27.17 -31.61
CA GLY A 38 -27.70 28.28 -31.70
C GLY A 38 -26.33 27.95 -31.10
N SER A 39 -26.30 27.18 -30.01
CA SER A 39 -25.04 26.68 -29.43
C SER A 39 -24.36 25.66 -30.36
N LEU A 40 -25.11 24.80 -31.02
CA LEU A 40 -24.58 23.84 -31.98
C LEU A 40 -24.00 24.53 -33.22
N ASP A 41 -24.67 25.58 -33.72
CA ASP A 41 -24.17 26.40 -34.83
C ASP A 41 -22.88 27.14 -34.46
N ALA A 42 -22.76 27.60 -33.20
CA ALA A 42 -21.53 28.22 -32.71
C ALA A 42 -20.36 27.21 -32.66
N ILE A 43 -20.64 25.98 -32.22
CA ILE A 43 -19.66 24.89 -32.20
C ILE A 43 -19.28 24.48 -33.64
N GLY A 44 -20.23 24.41 -34.56
CA GLY A 44 -19.98 24.09 -35.97
C GLY A 44 -19.21 25.16 -36.75
N LYS A 45 -19.13 26.39 -36.22
CA LYS A 45 -18.33 27.50 -36.76
C LYS A 45 -16.91 27.57 -36.18
N MET A 46 -16.58 26.73 -35.19
CA MET A 46 -15.21 26.61 -34.69
C MET A 46 -14.36 25.90 -35.76
N GLU A 47 -13.24 26.51 -36.14
CA GLU A 47 -12.35 25.93 -37.15
C GLU A 47 -11.61 24.71 -36.58
N ASP A 48 -11.29 23.73 -37.42
CA ASP A 48 -10.55 22.51 -37.08
C ASP A 48 -9.23 22.81 -36.32
N GLY A 49 -8.63 23.97 -36.58
CA GLY A 49 -7.42 24.45 -35.90
C GLY A 49 -7.58 24.71 -34.39
N ASP A 50 -8.75 25.15 -33.91
CA ASP A 50 -8.96 25.46 -32.49
C ASP A 50 -8.98 24.18 -31.64
N TYR A 51 -9.53 23.08 -32.17
CA TYR A 51 -9.48 21.77 -31.52
C TYR A 51 -8.06 21.21 -31.49
N VAL A 52 -7.33 21.34 -32.59
CA VAL A 52 -5.92 20.91 -32.68
C VAL A 52 -5.04 21.70 -31.70
N ASP A 53 -5.29 22.99 -31.51
CA ASP A 53 -4.53 23.81 -30.56
C ASP A 53 -4.82 23.46 -29.10
N VAL A 54 -6.07 23.12 -28.77
CA VAL A 54 -6.43 22.62 -27.43
C VAL A 54 -5.78 21.26 -27.16
N LEU A 55 -5.83 20.34 -28.13
CA LEU A 55 -5.20 19.02 -28.01
C LEU A 55 -3.68 19.14 -27.84
N ARG A 56 -3.02 19.97 -28.64
CA ARG A 56 -1.58 20.22 -28.53
C ARG A 56 -1.19 20.78 -27.17
N LYS A 57 -1.96 21.72 -26.62
CA LYS A 57 -1.72 22.25 -25.27
C LYS A 57 -1.88 21.18 -24.19
N LEU A 58 -2.89 20.31 -24.31
CA LEU A 58 -3.09 19.20 -23.37
C LEU A 58 -1.94 18.18 -23.44
N GLU A 59 -1.45 17.86 -24.64
CA GLU A 59 -0.27 17.00 -24.82
C GLU A 59 1.00 17.62 -24.20
N GLU A 60 1.18 18.93 -24.37
CA GLU A 60 2.28 19.68 -23.75
C GLU A 60 2.18 19.65 -22.20
N TYR A 61 1.00 19.92 -21.64
CA TYR A 61 0.76 19.80 -20.20
C TYR A 61 1.00 18.39 -19.67
N LEU A 62 0.55 17.35 -20.38
CA LEU A 62 0.79 15.96 -19.99
C LEU A 62 2.28 15.65 -19.96
N LYS A 63 3.03 16.08 -20.98
CA LYS A 63 4.48 15.90 -21.04
C LYS A 63 5.21 16.64 -19.92
N ASP A 64 4.78 17.84 -19.57
CA ASP A 64 5.34 18.63 -18.47
C ASP A 64 5.07 17.96 -17.12
N VAL A 65 3.85 17.48 -16.90
CA VAL A 65 3.48 16.75 -15.68
C VAL A 65 4.27 15.44 -15.57
N GLU A 66 4.43 14.68 -16.65
CA GLU A 66 5.26 13.48 -16.66
C GLU A 66 6.73 13.79 -16.35
N THR A 67 7.27 14.85 -16.95
CA THR A 67 8.65 15.30 -16.73
C THR A 67 8.85 15.75 -15.28
N LEU A 68 7.90 16.52 -14.74
CA LEU A 68 7.91 16.97 -13.36
C LEU A 68 7.85 15.78 -12.41
N ASN A 69 6.95 14.83 -12.65
CA ASN A 69 6.84 13.62 -11.83
C ASN A 69 8.14 12.81 -11.83
N ARG A 70 8.75 12.58 -13.00
CA ARG A 70 10.07 11.92 -13.09
C ARG A 70 11.15 12.69 -12.32
N SER A 71 11.14 14.03 -12.39
CA SER A 71 12.10 14.87 -11.66
C SER A 71 11.91 14.82 -10.14
N LEU A 72 10.66 14.81 -9.67
CA LEU A 72 10.29 14.70 -8.27
C LEU A 72 10.70 13.35 -7.72
N ILE A 73 10.35 12.26 -8.42
CA ILE A 73 10.83 10.92 -8.11
C ILE A 73 12.36 10.94 -7.98
N ALA A 74 13.09 11.39 -9.01
CA ALA A 74 14.56 11.42 -8.94
C ALA A 74 15.12 12.29 -7.80
N ARG A 75 14.44 13.38 -7.41
CA ARG A 75 14.82 14.24 -6.28
C ARG A 75 14.54 13.56 -4.94
N GLU A 76 13.38 12.95 -4.78
CA GLU A 76 13.00 12.18 -3.60
C GLU A 76 13.96 11.01 -3.40
N TYR A 77 14.26 10.23 -4.45
CA TYR A 77 15.27 9.17 -4.39
C TYR A 77 16.64 9.72 -3.95
N ARG A 78 17.15 10.80 -4.55
CA ARG A 78 18.45 11.38 -4.12
C ARG A 78 18.44 11.91 -2.69
N SER A 79 17.35 12.53 -2.25
CA SER A 79 17.21 13.03 -0.88
C SER A 79 17.07 11.88 0.11
N ASN A 80 16.33 10.83 -0.26
CA ASN A 80 16.17 9.62 0.53
C ASN A 80 17.47 8.84 0.60
N ASP A 81 18.25 8.73 -0.47
CA ASP A 81 19.56 8.07 -0.48
C ASP A 81 20.52 8.75 0.50
N GLN A 82 20.58 10.10 0.48
CA GLN A 82 21.40 10.85 1.45
C GLN A 82 20.95 10.64 2.90
N VAL A 83 19.63 10.59 3.15
CA VAL A 83 19.09 10.32 4.48
C VAL A 83 19.32 8.85 4.89
N GLN A 84 19.22 7.91 3.95
CA GLN A 84 19.46 6.48 4.18
C GLN A 84 20.93 6.23 4.54
N GLU A 85 21.87 6.81 3.81
CA GLU A 85 23.31 6.73 4.09
C GLU A 85 23.60 7.27 5.51
N TYR A 86 23.03 8.43 5.85
CA TYR A 86 23.20 9.04 7.18
C TYR A 86 22.61 8.23 8.33
N ILE A 87 21.48 7.55 8.10
CA ILE A 87 20.82 6.68 9.09
C ILE A 87 21.59 5.36 9.23
N MET A 88 22.08 4.79 8.13
CA MET A 88 22.90 3.57 8.13
C MET A 88 24.27 3.75 8.81
N GLU A 89 24.87 4.93 8.72
CA GLU A 89 26.16 5.24 9.35
C GLU A 89 26.06 5.57 10.85
N SER A 90 24.85 5.80 11.37
CA SER A 90 24.66 6.09 12.79
C SER A 90 24.47 4.80 13.59
N GLU A 91 25.24 4.58 14.67
CA GLU A 91 25.00 3.54 15.69
C GLU A 91 23.74 3.82 16.53
N SER A 92 22.68 4.26 15.87
CA SER A 92 21.44 4.67 16.49
C SER A 92 20.52 3.48 16.69
N THR A 93 19.72 3.54 17.76
CA THR A 93 18.64 2.59 18.05
C THR A 93 17.61 2.49 16.92
N ILE A 94 17.49 3.54 16.09
CA ILE A 94 16.55 3.60 14.98
C ILE A 94 17.33 3.66 13.67
N GLY A 95 16.95 2.79 12.74
CA GLY A 95 17.55 2.71 11.42
C GLY A 95 16.57 2.28 10.35
N ILE A 96 17.08 2.01 9.14
CA ILE A 96 16.29 1.46 8.04
C ILE A 96 16.45 -0.07 8.03
N LYS A 97 15.34 -0.79 8.14
CA LYS A 97 15.29 -2.24 8.00
C LYS A 97 14.81 -2.63 6.60
N ARG A 98 15.44 -3.67 6.05
CA ARG A 98 15.10 -4.26 4.74
C ARG A 98 14.16 -5.45 4.95
N MET A 99 12.85 -5.20 4.82
CA MET A 99 11.81 -6.20 5.09
C MET A 99 11.83 -7.32 4.06
N GLY A 100 11.85 -8.57 4.53
CA GLY A 100 11.92 -9.76 3.68
C GLY A 100 13.31 -10.08 3.14
N GLU A 101 14.36 -9.43 3.65
CA GLU A 101 15.74 -9.85 3.44
C GLU A 101 16.19 -10.82 4.53
N LEU A 102 16.95 -11.85 4.16
CA LEU A 102 17.51 -12.79 5.11
C LEU A 102 18.59 -12.12 5.96
N ASN A 103 18.63 -12.48 7.25
CA ASN A 103 19.78 -12.19 8.10
C ASN A 103 20.90 -13.20 7.80
N PRO A 104 22.12 -12.76 7.44
CA PRO A 104 23.23 -13.66 7.16
C PRO A 104 23.82 -14.35 8.40
N GLU A 105 23.71 -13.77 9.60
CA GLU A 105 24.35 -14.29 10.82
C GLU A 105 23.98 -15.75 11.14
N PRO A 106 22.69 -16.17 11.12
CA PRO A 106 22.33 -17.57 11.27
C PRO A 106 23.03 -18.53 10.29
N PHE A 107 23.24 -18.10 9.05
CA PHE A 107 23.88 -18.90 8.02
C PHE A 107 25.37 -19.02 8.28
N ILE A 108 26.01 -17.93 8.72
CA ILE A 108 27.43 -17.88 9.09
C ILE A 108 27.68 -18.78 10.30
N ASP A 109 26.89 -18.62 11.36
CA ASP A 109 27.05 -19.35 12.61
C ASP A 109 26.90 -20.85 12.43
N GLU A 110 25.92 -21.29 11.64
CA GLU A 110 25.73 -22.73 11.40
C GLU A 110 26.81 -23.30 10.48
N CYS A 111 27.26 -22.55 9.47
CA CYS A 111 28.35 -22.99 8.61
C CYS A 111 29.67 -23.10 9.38
N LYS A 112 29.96 -22.18 10.31
CA LYS A 112 31.14 -22.25 11.20
C LYS A 112 31.16 -23.51 12.06
N LYS A 113 29.99 -24.03 12.45
CA LYS A 113 29.88 -25.28 13.24
C LYS A 113 30.11 -26.52 12.38
N LYS A 114 29.70 -26.49 11.11
CA LYS A 114 29.71 -27.65 10.20
C LYS A 114 30.99 -27.81 9.38
N PHE A 115 31.64 -26.71 9.01
CA PHE A 115 32.75 -26.73 8.05
C PHE A 115 34.06 -26.25 8.66
N ALA A 116 35.18 -26.62 8.02
CA ALA A 116 36.51 -26.16 8.40
C ALA A 116 36.67 -24.65 8.15
N VAL A 117 37.65 -24.04 8.83
CA VAL A 117 37.89 -22.59 8.91
C VAL A 117 37.99 -21.89 7.55
N ASP A 118 38.43 -22.57 6.50
CA ASP A 118 38.62 -21.97 5.17
C ASP A 118 37.41 -22.18 4.23
N ASP A 119 36.48 -23.07 4.57
CA ASP A 119 35.36 -23.46 3.70
C ASP A 119 34.01 -22.85 4.11
N TRP A 120 33.81 -22.54 5.40
CA TRP A 120 32.51 -22.09 5.91
C TRP A 120 32.05 -20.77 5.29
N CYS A 121 32.98 -19.86 4.96
CA CYS A 121 32.66 -18.55 4.37
C CYS A 121 31.90 -18.73 3.04
N LEU A 122 32.50 -19.50 2.12
CA LEU A 122 31.92 -19.74 0.80
C LEU A 122 30.62 -20.53 0.91
N LYS A 123 30.55 -21.51 1.81
CA LYS A 123 29.34 -22.31 2.03
C LYS A 123 28.18 -21.48 2.60
N SER A 124 28.48 -20.57 3.53
CA SER A 124 27.50 -19.66 4.10
C SER A 124 26.93 -18.73 3.04
N GLU A 125 27.79 -18.11 2.23
CA GLU A 125 27.38 -17.20 1.16
C GLU A 125 26.52 -17.91 0.10
N GLN A 126 26.91 -19.13 -0.30
CA GLN A 126 26.16 -19.95 -1.24
C GLN A 126 24.76 -20.30 -0.69
N LEU A 127 24.70 -20.77 0.56
CA LEU A 127 23.43 -21.13 1.21
C LEU A 127 22.52 -19.91 1.38
N PHE A 128 23.07 -18.80 1.86
CA PHE A 128 22.35 -17.53 2.02
C PHE A 128 21.76 -17.07 0.68
N SER A 129 22.59 -17.03 -0.37
CA SER A 129 22.17 -16.58 -1.70
C SER A 129 21.10 -17.47 -2.30
N LEU A 130 21.26 -18.79 -2.16
CA LEU A 130 20.27 -19.77 -2.61
C LEU A 130 18.91 -19.52 -1.97
N TRP A 131 18.86 -19.41 -0.64
CA TRP A 131 17.60 -19.19 0.07
C TRP A 131 17.03 -17.79 -0.16
N GLN A 132 17.87 -16.77 -0.33
CA GLN A 132 17.42 -15.42 -0.67
C GLN A 132 16.73 -15.38 -2.04
N GLN A 133 17.22 -16.15 -3.01
CA GLN A 133 16.56 -16.33 -4.31
C GLN A 133 15.27 -17.15 -4.17
N HIS A 134 15.31 -18.21 -3.36
CA HIS A 134 14.17 -19.09 -3.16
C HIS A 134 12.96 -18.34 -2.57
N ILE A 135 13.16 -17.53 -1.52
CA ILE A 135 12.08 -16.73 -0.90
C ILE A 135 11.54 -15.64 -1.82
N ARG A 136 12.33 -15.19 -2.81
CA ARG A 136 11.91 -14.18 -3.82
C ARG A 136 11.18 -14.80 -5.00
N ASN A 137 11.22 -16.13 -5.14
CA ASN A 137 10.54 -16.81 -6.24
C ASN A 137 9.01 -16.77 -6.01
N PRO A 138 8.23 -16.07 -6.84
CA PRO A 138 6.79 -15.96 -6.66
C PRO A 138 6.06 -17.31 -6.83
N LEU A 139 6.68 -18.29 -7.50
CA LEU A 139 6.12 -19.63 -7.65
C LEU A 139 6.28 -20.48 -6.39
N TRP A 140 7.15 -20.09 -5.47
CA TRP A 140 7.35 -20.78 -4.21
C TRP A 140 6.70 -19.99 -3.07
N HIS A 141 5.48 -20.40 -2.73
CA HIS A 141 4.65 -19.75 -1.71
C HIS A 141 4.28 -20.77 -0.62
N PRO A 142 5.18 -21.04 0.35
CA PRO A 142 5.01 -22.10 1.35
C PRO A 142 4.06 -21.65 2.49
N PHE A 143 2.83 -21.27 2.12
CA PHE A 143 1.81 -20.83 3.05
C PHE A 143 0.54 -21.65 2.89
N LYS A 144 -0.15 -21.87 4.01
CA LYS A 144 -1.50 -22.45 4.02
C LYS A 144 -2.51 -21.45 4.59
N SER A 145 -3.69 -21.46 4.01
CA SER A 145 -4.83 -20.67 4.47
C SER A 145 -5.54 -21.37 5.61
N ILE A 146 -5.70 -20.70 6.75
CA ILE A 146 -6.60 -21.12 7.81
C ILE A 146 -7.80 -20.17 7.87
N HIS A 147 -9.00 -20.76 7.99
CA HIS A 147 -10.23 -20.00 8.20
C HIS A 147 -10.43 -19.79 9.70
N THR A 148 -10.38 -18.55 10.15
CA THR A 148 -10.74 -18.20 11.53
C THR A 148 -12.21 -17.77 11.58
N SER A 149 -12.90 -18.16 12.66
CA SER A 149 -14.28 -17.69 12.85
C SER A 149 -14.29 -16.19 13.14
N TYR A 150 -15.41 -15.52 12.84
CA TYR A 150 -15.57 -14.09 13.12
C TYR A 150 -15.38 -13.75 14.62
N LEU A 151 -15.68 -14.70 15.52
CA LEU A 151 -15.49 -14.53 16.96
C LEU A 151 -14.02 -14.62 17.36
N ASP A 152 -13.23 -15.50 16.74
CA ASP A 152 -11.77 -15.58 16.97
C ASP A 152 -11.06 -14.30 16.51
N TYR A 153 -11.53 -13.73 15.39
CA TYR A 153 -11.07 -12.43 14.90
C TYR A 153 -11.38 -11.30 15.89
N LEU A 154 -12.62 -11.21 16.40
CA LEU A 154 -12.99 -10.16 17.36
C LEU A 154 -12.23 -10.29 18.69
N PHE A 155 -11.95 -11.50 19.16
CA PHE A 155 -11.10 -11.70 20.35
C PHE A 155 -9.69 -11.17 20.13
N TYR A 156 -9.08 -11.46 18.97
CA TYR A 156 -7.76 -10.96 18.61
C TYR A 156 -7.69 -9.43 18.55
N TYR A 157 -8.70 -8.78 17.94
CA TYR A 157 -8.76 -7.32 17.82
C TYR A 157 -9.18 -6.63 19.12
N SER A 158 -9.99 -7.26 19.97
CA SER A 158 -10.38 -6.71 21.28
C SER A 158 -9.23 -6.69 22.29
N SER A 159 -8.26 -7.62 22.18
CA SER A 159 -7.00 -7.55 22.95
C SER A 159 -6.05 -6.47 22.43
N CYS A 160 -6.33 -5.91 21.24
CA CYS A 160 -5.61 -4.83 20.60
C CYS A 160 -6.44 -3.53 20.68
N GLY A 161 -6.51 -2.89 21.86
CA GLY A 161 -7.26 -1.65 22.07
C GLY A 161 -6.92 -0.48 21.12
N ASN A 162 -7.90 -0.01 20.36
CA ASN A 162 -8.17 1.36 19.83
C ASN A 162 -7.08 2.38 19.42
N ASP A 163 -5.79 2.11 19.45
CA ASP A 163 -4.80 2.88 18.73
C ASP A 163 -4.40 2.08 17.48
N ILE A 164 -4.61 2.69 16.31
CA ILE A 164 -4.10 2.23 15.01
C ILE A 164 -2.59 2.49 15.00
N GLU A 165 -1.88 1.81 15.90
CA GLU A 165 -0.47 1.53 15.80
C GLU A 165 -0.38 0.01 15.66
N MET A 166 0.13 -0.46 14.52
CA MET A 166 0.31 -1.87 14.23
C MET A 166 1.14 -2.51 15.35
N ARG A 167 0.44 -3.27 16.20
CA ARG A 167 0.92 -3.75 17.51
C ARG A 167 1.99 -4.83 17.41
N ASN A 168 3.05 -4.61 18.18
CA ASN A 168 3.78 -5.55 19.05
C ASN A 168 4.01 -6.98 18.53
N ARG A 169 5.25 -7.23 18.08
CA ARG A 169 5.86 -8.54 17.77
C ARG A 169 6.06 -9.49 18.97
N SER A 170 5.49 -9.20 20.14
CA SER A 170 5.91 -9.82 21.40
C SER A 170 4.93 -10.83 22.04
N SER A 171 3.74 -11.09 21.48
CA SER A 171 2.82 -12.02 22.19
C SER A 171 1.85 -12.88 21.35
N LEU A 172 1.89 -12.87 20.02
CA LEU A 172 1.01 -13.73 19.21
C LEU A 172 1.83 -14.52 18.18
N ASN A 173 1.73 -15.85 18.28
CA ASN A 173 2.33 -16.91 17.47
C ASN A 173 3.16 -16.43 16.26
N ARG A 174 4.49 -16.57 16.32
CA ARG A 174 5.48 -16.07 15.34
C ARG A 174 5.28 -16.56 13.89
N ASN A 175 4.37 -17.52 13.66
CA ASN A 175 4.24 -18.23 12.38
C ASN A 175 3.00 -17.83 11.55
N SER A 176 2.35 -16.69 11.83
CA SER A 176 1.08 -16.32 11.16
C SER A 176 0.94 -14.84 10.79
N PHE A 177 0.19 -14.55 9.72
CA PHE A 177 -0.24 -13.21 9.31
C PHE A 177 -1.71 -13.18 8.84
N SER A 178 -2.46 -12.11 9.10
CA SER A 178 -3.91 -12.01 8.82
C SER A 178 -4.25 -10.95 7.76
N PHE A 179 -5.14 -11.30 6.82
CA PHE A 179 -5.71 -10.36 5.86
C PHE A 179 -7.16 -9.97 6.24
N THR A 180 -7.49 -8.69 6.11
CA THR A 180 -8.86 -8.18 6.24
C THR A 180 -9.44 -7.90 4.86
N HIS A 181 -10.29 -8.80 4.34
CA HIS A 181 -11.16 -8.48 3.21
C HIS A 181 -12.33 -7.61 3.71
N HIS A 182 -12.32 -6.32 3.36
CA HIS A 182 -13.42 -5.41 3.66
C HIS A 182 -14.62 -5.79 2.79
N CYS A 183 -15.65 -6.39 3.38
CA CYS A 183 -16.85 -6.78 2.66
C CYS A 183 -17.67 -5.53 2.28
N CYS A 184 -17.95 -5.33 0.99
CA CYS A 184 -19.02 -4.42 0.55
C CYS A 184 -20.33 -4.83 1.22
N LYS A 185 -21.06 -3.86 1.79
CA LYS A 185 -22.40 -4.03 2.41
C LYS A 185 -23.44 -4.74 1.51
N CYS A 186 -23.12 -5.02 0.26
CA CYS A 186 -23.97 -5.61 -0.75
C CYS A 186 -24.01 -7.16 -0.76
N CYS A 187 -23.07 -7.87 -0.13
CA CYS A 187 -23.05 -9.34 -0.11
C CYS A 187 -23.31 -9.92 1.31
N ARG A 188 -24.44 -10.62 1.50
CA ARG A 188 -24.71 -11.43 2.71
C ARG A 188 -23.93 -12.75 2.69
N THR A 189 -22.61 -12.68 2.60
CA THR A 189 -21.72 -13.82 2.79
C THR A 189 -20.87 -13.54 4.01
N THR A 190 -20.95 -14.42 5.01
CA THR A 190 -20.12 -14.40 6.21
C THR A 190 -18.65 -14.29 5.78
N SER A 191 -18.03 -13.14 6.03
CA SER A 191 -16.63 -12.92 5.71
C SER A 191 -15.80 -13.87 6.58
N LYS A 192 -15.37 -14.99 5.99
CA LYS A 192 -14.42 -15.89 6.62
C LYS A 192 -13.08 -15.18 6.58
N HIS A 193 -12.56 -14.79 7.74
CA HIS A 193 -11.22 -14.23 7.82
C HIS A 193 -10.22 -15.34 7.44
N ILE A 194 -9.44 -15.09 6.38
CA ILE A 194 -8.40 -16.00 5.93
C ILE A 194 -7.09 -15.48 6.50
N ARG A 195 -6.45 -16.31 7.33
CA ARG A 195 -5.10 -16.07 7.85
C ARG A 195 -4.14 -16.97 7.08
N LEU A 196 -3.02 -16.42 6.63
CA LEU A 196 -1.94 -17.21 6.08
C LEU A 196 -0.98 -17.58 7.20
N ILE A 197 -0.59 -18.85 7.24
CA ILE A 197 0.45 -19.35 8.13
C ILE A 197 1.51 -20.05 7.30
N VAL A 198 2.74 -20.02 7.77
CA VAL A 198 3.81 -20.80 7.14
C VAL A 198 3.39 -22.27 7.14
N ASP A 199 3.48 -22.91 5.99
CA ASP A 199 3.22 -24.33 5.90
C ASP A 199 4.46 -25.11 6.36
N GLU A 200 4.48 -25.45 7.65
CA GLU A 200 5.55 -26.27 8.26
C GLU A 200 5.68 -27.65 7.57
N ASP A 201 4.66 -28.07 6.81
CA ASP A 201 4.69 -29.31 6.05
C ASP A 201 5.35 -29.20 4.68
N ASN A 202 5.69 -28.00 4.23
CA ASN A 202 6.35 -27.74 2.95
C ASN A 202 7.69 -28.49 2.87
N GLU A 203 7.89 -29.24 1.78
CA GLU A 203 9.08 -30.08 1.61
C GLU A 203 10.39 -29.29 1.71
N GLY A 204 10.48 -28.13 1.05
CA GLY A 204 11.69 -27.30 1.07
C GLY A 204 11.99 -26.75 2.47
N LEU A 205 10.96 -26.33 3.22
CA LEU A 205 11.14 -25.87 4.60
C LEU A 205 11.51 -27.02 5.56
N LYS A 206 10.94 -28.22 5.37
CA LYS A 206 11.32 -29.42 6.12
C LYS A 206 12.77 -29.80 5.88
N GLU A 207 13.18 -29.83 4.61
CA GLU A 207 14.56 -30.12 4.21
C GLU A 207 15.52 -29.11 4.82
N LEU A 208 15.23 -27.81 4.70
CA LEU A 208 16.01 -26.74 5.32
C LEU A 208 16.19 -26.95 6.81
N ARG A 209 15.10 -27.25 7.53
CA ARG A 209 15.12 -27.45 8.97
C ARG A 209 15.91 -28.69 9.38
N ASN A 210 15.74 -29.78 8.63
CA ASN A 210 16.43 -31.05 8.90
C ASN A 210 17.93 -30.94 8.63
N GLU A 211 18.31 -30.26 7.55
CA GLU A 211 19.71 -30.11 7.19
C GLU A 211 20.41 -29.03 8.02
N TRP A 212 19.81 -27.85 8.19
CA TRP A 212 20.47 -26.65 8.69
C TRP A 212 19.94 -26.16 10.03
N GLY A 213 18.98 -26.88 10.61
CA GLY A 213 18.50 -26.65 11.97
C GLY A 213 17.50 -25.50 12.12
N GLU A 214 17.05 -25.31 13.36
CA GLU A 214 15.97 -24.39 13.70
C GLU A 214 16.33 -22.93 13.43
N THR A 215 17.58 -22.53 13.65
CA THR A 215 18.00 -21.13 13.54
C THR A 215 17.85 -20.60 12.12
N ILE A 216 18.31 -21.37 11.12
CA ILE A 216 18.18 -21.00 9.71
C ILE A 216 16.73 -21.10 9.25
N TYR A 217 16.01 -22.14 9.67
CA TYR A 217 14.57 -22.26 9.43
C TYR A 217 13.79 -21.03 9.93
N MET A 218 14.07 -20.58 11.16
CA MET A 218 13.43 -19.39 11.74
C MET A 218 13.80 -18.12 10.98
N ALA A 219 15.05 -17.97 10.56
CA ALA A 219 15.48 -16.82 9.75
C ALA A 219 14.71 -16.74 8.42
N VAL A 220 14.56 -17.88 7.73
CA VAL A 220 13.83 -17.97 6.45
C VAL A 220 12.34 -17.71 6.62
N THR A 221 11.71 -18.31 7.63
CA THR A 221 10.27 -18.13 7.87
C THR A 221 9.92 -16.71 8.32
N VAL A 222 10.76 -16.05 9.11
CA VAL A 222 10.60 -14.63 9.46
C VAL A 222 10.67 -13.76 8.20
N ALA A 223 11.66 -13.97 7.33
CA ALA A 223 11.77 -13.20 6.09
C ALA A 223 10.58 -13.42 5.14
N LEU A 224 10.08 -14.66 5.04
CA LEU A 224 8.88 -14.98 4.28
C LEU A 224 7.64 -14.25 4.81
N LEU A 225 7.46 -14.22 6.13
CA LEU A 225 6.35 -13.51 6.77
C LEU A 225 6.45 -12.00 6.58
N GLU A 226 7.65 -11.43 6.73
CA GLU A 226 7.89 -10.00 6.45
C GLU A 226 7.58 -9.67 4.99
N MET A 227 7.95 -10.53 4.06
CA MET A 227 7.64 -10.32 2.65
C MET A 227 6.14 -10.36 2.37
N GLU A 228 5.41 -11.26 3.02
CA GLU A 228 3.95 -11.35 2.91
C GLU A 228 3.24 -10.14 3.54
N GLU A 229 3.78 -9.59 4.62
CA GLU A 229 3.22 -8.42 5.30
C GLU A 229 3.43 -7.13 4.51
N TYR A 230 4.63 -6.90 3.98
CA TYR A 230 4.99 -5.61 3.39
C TYR A 230 4.86 -5.58 1.87
N ASN A 231 5.03 -6.72 1.19
CA ASN A 231 5.01 -6.77 -0.27
C ASN A 231 4.62 -8.16 -0.82
N PRO A 232 3.38 -8.63 -0.55
CA PRO A 232 2.95 -9.98 -0.90
C PRO A 232 2.97 -10.26 -2.40
N SER A 233 2.63 -9.24 -3.22
CA SER A 233 2.57 -9.37 -4.67
C SER A 233 3.92 -9.13 -5.35
N GLY A 234 4.69 -8.15 -4.87
CA GLY A 234 5.91 -7.71 -5.56
C GLY A 234 7.16 -8.49 -5.20
N ARG A 235 7.22 -9.12 -4.01
CA ARG A 235 8.37 -9.93 -3.52
C ARG A 235 9.75 -9.23 -3.59
N TYR A 236 9.76 -7.89 -3.71
CA TYR A 236 10.97 -7.07 -3.60
C TYR A 236 11.10 -6.50 -2.18
N ILE A 237 12.33 -6.19 -1.79
CA ILE A 237 12.65 -5.64 -0.47
C ILE A 237 11.95 -4.28 -0.29
N VAL A 238 11.26 -4.12 0.83
CA VAL A 238 10.68 -2.85 1.27
C VAL A 238 11.53 -2.30 2.40
N PHE A 239 11.89 -1.02 2.32
CA PHE A 239 12.61 -0.32 3.36
C PHE A 239 11.62 0.25 4.38
N GLU A 240 11.80 -0.07 5.66
CA GLU A 240 10.95 0.41 6.75
C GLU A 240 11.82 1.07 7.83
N LEU A 241 11.35 2.19 8.38
CA LEU A 241 11.96 2.82 9.54
C LEU A 241 11.71 1.94 10.78
N TRP A 242 12.78 1.49 11.43
CA TRP A 242 12.73 0.46 12.47
C TRP A 242 13.46 0.87 13.74
N ASN A 243 12.84 0.62 14.88
CA ASN A 243 13.48 0.67 16.19
C ASN A 243 14.00 -0.74 16.52
N PHE A 244 15.33 -0.91 16.44
CA PHE A 244 15.98 -2.20 16.65
C PHE A 244 16.04 -2.63 18.12
N LYS A 245 15.90 -1.69 19.06
CA LYS A 245 15.85 -2.00 20.50
C LYS A 245 14.50 -2.59 20.89
N ASP A 246 13.41 -2.02 20.37
CA ASP A 246 12.04 -2.43 20.71
C ASP A 246 11.45 -3.45 19.71
N ASP A 247 12.19 -3.79 18.64
CA ASP A 247 11.78 -4.64 17.52
C ASP A 247 10.40 -4.27 16.95
N ARG A 248 10.22 -2.99 16.63
CA ARG A 248 8.99 -2.45 16.03
C ARG A 248 9.29 -1.37 15.01
N LYS A 249 8.27 -1.05 14.20
CA LYS A 249 8.29 0.18 13.38
C LYS A 249 8.59 1.38 14.27
N ALA A 250 9.55 2.19 13.83
CA ALA A 250 9.83 3.47 14.44
C ALA A 250 8.91 4.53 13.84
N SER A 251 8.46 5.45 14.67
CA SER A 251 7.72 6.61 14.22
C SER A 251 8.64 7.65 13.59
N LEU A 252 8.09 8.47 12.70
CA LEU A 252 8.82 9.60 12.11
C LEU A 252 9.32 10.57 13.19
N LYS A 253 8.54 10.76 14.26
CA LYS A 253 8.92 11.60 15.40
C LYS A 253 10.22 11.10 16.04
N GLU A 254 10.30 9.80 16.34
CA GLU A 254 11.50 9.21 16.96
C GLU A 254 12.73 9.36 16.04
N ALA A 255 12.58 9.21 14.72
CA ALA A 255 13.68 9.43 13.78
C ALA A 255 14.14 10.90 13.71
N ILE A 256 13.21 11.86 13.70
CA ILE A 256 13.54 13.29 13.70
C ILE A 256 14.30 13.66 14.98
N GLU A 257 13.88 13.15 16.14
CA GLU A 257 14.55 13.41 17.43
C GLU A 257 16.02 12.95 17.41
N ILE A 258 16.29 11.78 16.83
CA ILE A 258 17.65 11.24 16.66
C ILE A 258 18.48 12.11 15.71
N LEU A 259 17.90 12.51 14.57
CA LEU A 259 18.59 13.37 13.61
C LEU A 259 18.97 14.72 14.23
N ILE A 260 18.07 15.33 15.00
CA ILE A 260 18.35 16.59 15.73
C ILE A 260 19.51 16.38 16.71
N HIS A 261 19.48 15.33 17.52
CA HIS A 261 20.54 15.05 18.49
C HIS A 261 21.90 14.81 17.80
N HIS A 262 21.91 14.08 16.68
CA HIS A 262 23.13 13.85 15.91
C HIS A 262 23.71 15.14 15.32
N LEU A 263 22.86 16.01 14.75
CA LEU A 263 23.27 17.32 14.21
C LEU A 263 23.82 18.24 15.30
N GLN A 264 23.17 18.30 16.46
CA GLN A 264 23.64 19.08 17.62
C GLN A 264 25.01 18.60 18.10
N ASN A 265 25.25 17.29 18.13
CA ASN A 265 26.55 16.71 18.51
C ASN A 265 27.64 17.01 17.47
N LYS A 266 27.34 16.92 16.18
CA LYS A 266 28.27 17.28 15.09
C LYS A 266 28.66 18.77 15.16
N LEU A 267 27.68 19.66 15.33
CA LEU A 267 27.93 21.09 15.47
C LEU A 267 28.80 21.40 16.69
N SER A 268 28.49 20.79 17.84
CA SER A 268 29.26 20.94 19.08
C SER A 268 30.72 20.52 18.88
N ARG A 269 30.97 19.33 18.30
CA ARG A 269 32.33 18.85 18.00
C ARG A 269 33.08 19.80 17.06
N SER A 270 32.44 20.30 15.99
CA SER A 270 33.09 21.22 15.06
C SER A 270 33.54 22.52 15.74
N LEU A 271 32.76 23.03 16.70
CA LEU A 271 33.09 24.23 17.47
C LEU A 271 34.24 23.98 18.47
N TYR A 272 34.36 22.76 19.01
CA TYR A 272 35.48 22.37 19.88
C TYR A 272 36.81 22.18 19.12
N PHE A 273 36.79 21.78 17.85
CA PHE A 273 38.01 21.60 17.03
C PHE A 273 38.41 22.86 16.23
N SER A 274 37.63 23.95 16.32
CA SER A 274 37.90 25.22 15.64
C SER A 274 38.50 26.30 16.56
N ASN A 275 38.87 25.95 17.81
CA ASN A 275 39.53 26.83 18.79
C ASN A 275 40.91 26.30 19.17
#